data_AF-A0AAF1BMR4-F1
#
_entry.id   AF-A0AAF1BMR4-F1
#
_cell.length_a   1.000
_cell.length_b   1.000
_cell.length_c   1.000
_cell.angle_alpha   90.00
_cell.angle_beta   90.00
_cell.angle_gamma   90.00
#
_symmetry.space_group_name_H-M   'P 1'
#
loop_
_entity.id
_entity.type
_entity.pdbx_description
1 polymer ?
#
loop_
_entity_poly.entity_id
_entity_poly.type
_entity_poly.pdbx_seq_one_letter_code
_entity_poly.pdbx_strand_id
1 'polypeptide(L)'
;MTIKEVKEFLQTIHSIEDLESIDLQSDPRVGVQNAIKSRRRQLEKIEETKRRFESMMVYERELTGVIAGVDEAGRGPLAGEVVAGAVILGDEKLYGLDDSKKLSETERNRLYDLILDTCTVGIGTATVEEIDTLNIYEATKLAMTRAVKNLKVQVDHLLIDAMVLDMDIHQQSIIKGDANSNSIAAASIIAKVYRDRLMKAHSKEYPAYDFEKNSGYGTKNHLEALRQYGATPIHRKSFSPVKEIQEIFR
;
A
#
# COMPACT_ATOMS: atom_id res chain seq x y z
N MET A 1 -37.07 18.67 -16.98
CA MET A 1 -35.82 18.90 -16.24
C MET A 1 -34.74 19.45 -17.17
N THR A 2 -34.00 20.47 -16.73
CA THR A 2 -32.75 20.92 -17.39
C THR A 2 -31.67 19.83 -17.28
N ILE A 3 -30.60 19.90 -18.08
CA ILE A 3 -29.50 18.91 -17.99
C ILE A 3 -28.83 18.95 -16.60
N LYS A 4 -28.77 20.13 -15.98
CA LYS A 4 -28.22 20.30 -14.63
C LYS A 4 -29.08 19.58 -13.60
N GLU A 5 -30.39 19.80 -13.62
CA GLU A 5 -31.35 19.11 -12.73
C GLU A 5 -31.31 17.60 -12.93
N VAL A 6 -31.18 17.12 -14.18
CA VAL A 6 -31.05 15.68 -14.45
C VAL A 6 -29.79 15.12 -13.80
N LYS A 7 -28.64 15.81 -13.92
CA LYS A 7 -27.40 15.35 -13.27
C LYS A 7 -27.53 15.32 -11.76
N GLU A 8 -28.19 16.29 -11.15
CA GLU A 8 -28.44 16.34 -9.71
C GLU A 8 -29.35 15.20 -9.27
N PHE A 9 -30.44 14.93 -10.00
CA PHE A 9 -31.31 13.78 -9.75
C PHE A 9 -30.58 12.44 -9.91
N LEU A 10 -29.76 12.27 -10.95
CA LEU A 10 -29.00 11.03 -11.12
C LEU A 10 -28.02 10.76 -9.96
N GLN A 11 -27.58 11.78 -9.22
CA GLN A 11 -26.74 11.57 -8.03
C GLN A 11 -27.50 10.96 -6.84
N THR A 12 -28.83 11.07 -6.80
CA THR A 12 -29.66 10.44 -5.75
C THR A 12 -29.97 8.98 -6.02
N ILE A 13 -29.55 8.46 -7.17
CA ILE A 13 -29.75 7.06 -7.56
C ILE A 13 -28.55 6.24 -7.10
N HIS A 14 -28.78 5.19 -6.30
CA HIS A 14 -27.72 4.45 -5.63
C HIS A 14 -27.56 2.98 -6.09
N SER A 15 -28.43 2.50 -6.98
CA SER A 15 -28.36 1.15 -7.57
C SER A 15 -28.55 1.20 -9.08
N ILE A 16 -28.07 0.15 -9.78
CA ILE A 16 -28.22 0.05 -11.24
C ILE A 16 -29.68 -0.20 -11.59
N GLU A 17 -30.39 -0.98 -10.77
CA GLU A 17 -31.81 -1.28 -10.90
C GLU A 17 -32.67 0.00 -10.80
N ASP A 18 -32.38 0.85 -9.82
CA ASP A 18 -33.04 2.15 -9.69
C ASP A 18 -32.72 3.06 -10.88
N LEU A 19 -31.48 3.01 -11.39
CA LEU A 19 -31.09 3.78 -12.58
C LEU A 19 -31.85 3.32 -13.82
N GLU A 20 -32.08 2.02 -13.97
CA GLU A 20 -32.77 1.44 -15.12
C GLU A 20 -34.28 1.67 -15.10
N SER A 21 -34.86 1.86 -13.91
CA SER A 21 -36.29 2.12 -13.74
C SER A 21 -36.72 3.58 -13.89
N ILE A 22 -35.78 4.53 -14.08
CA ILE A 22 -36.14 5.94 -14.24
C ILE A 22 -36.85 6.23 -15.57
N ASP A 23 -37.84 7.11 -15.53
CA ASP A 23 -38.60 7.56 -16.73
C ASP A 23 -37.73 8.30 -17.77
N LEU A 24 -36.56 8.79 -17.34
CA LEU A 24 -35.60 9.50 -18.19
C LEU A 24 -34.84 8.60 -19.18
N GLN A 25 -34.99 7.27 -19.12
CA GLN A 25 -34.33 6.36 -20.07
C GLN A 25 -34.74 6.63 -21.52
N SER A 26 -35.98 7.09 -21.73
CA SER A 26 -36.54 7.41 -23.05
C SER A 26 -36.19 8.84 -23.56
N ASP A 27 -35.50 9.66 -22.75
CA ASP A 27 -35.24 11.06 -23.08
C ASP A 27 -34.31 11.18 -24.31
N PRO A 28 -34.73 11.85 -25.40
CA PRO A 28 -33.97 11.88 -26.66
C PRO A 28 -32.72 12.79 -26.60
N ARG A 29 -32.57 13.61 -25.55
CA ARG A 29 -31.48 14.59 -25.48
C ARG A 29 -30.15 13.89 -25.22
N VAL A 30 -29.20 14.07 -26.13
CA VAL A 30 -27.84 13.49 -26.03
C VAL A 30 -27.16 13.80 -24.70
N GLY A 31 -27.33 15.01 -24.16
CA GLY A 31 -26.76 15.40 -22.87
C GLY A 31 -27.32 14.60 -21.68
N VAL A 32 -28.60 14.22 -21.72
CA VAL A 32 -29.26 13.38 -20.71
C VAL A 32 -28.77 11.95 -20.82
N GLN A 33 -28.75 11.40 -22.04
CA GLN A 33 -28.25 10.05 -22.31
C GLN A 33 -26.78 9.87 -21.88
N ASN A 34 -25.94 10.89 -22.11
CA ASN A 34 -24.55 10.88 -21.63
C ASN A 34 -24.46 10.96 -20.10
N ALA A 35 -25.34 11.72 -19.45
CA ALA A 35 -25.39 11.79 -17.98
C ALA A 35 -25.80 10.44 -17.37
N ILE A 36 -26.81 9.77 -17.94
CA ILE A 36 -27.25 8.42 -17.53
C ILE A 36 -26.10 7.42 -17.72
N LYS A 37 -25.45 7.39 -18.87
CA LYS A 37 -24.28 6.51 -19.12
C LYS A 37 -23.14 6.76 -18.15
N SER A 38 -22.85 8.03 -17.84
CA SER A 38 -21.85 8.39 -16.85
C SER A 38 -22.22 7.90 -15.46
N ARG A 39 -23.50 8.02 -15.05
CA ARG A 39 -23.95 7.55 -13.75
C ARG A 39 -23.92 6.02 -13.67
N ARG A 40 -24.35 5.32 -14.72
CA ARG A 40 -24.25 3.84 -14.79
C ARG A 40 -22.82 3.37 -14.53
N ARG A 41 -21.83 3.94 -15.25
CA ARG A 41 -20.40 3.61 -15.05
C ARG A 41 -19.91 3.88 -13.62
N GLN A 42 -20.42 4.94 -12.97
CA GLN A 42 -20.09 5.23 -11.57
C GLN A 42 -20.64 4.16 -10.64
N LEU A 43 -21.90 3.75 -10.82
CA LEU A 43 -22.54 2.71 -10.00
C LEU A 43 -21.89 1.34 -10.21
N GLU A 44 -21.60 0.96 -11.47
CA GLU A 44 -20.84 -0.26 -11.80
C GLU A 44 -19.49 -0.29 -11.09
N LYS A 45 -18.75 0.83 -11.10
CA LYS A 45 -17.47 0.94 -10.40
C LYS A 45 -17.61 0.82 -8.88
N ILE A 46 -18.66 1.40 -8.29
CA ILE A 46 -18.96 1.27 -6.85
C ILE A 46 -19.24 -0.19 -6.51
N GLU A 47 -20.07 -0.87 -7.31
CA GLU A 47 -20.41 -2.27 -7.08
C GLU A 47 -19.20 -3.19 -7.25
N GLU A 48 -18.40 -2.99 -8.29
CA GLU A 48 -17.13 -3.70 -8.50
C GLU A 48 -16.20 -3.52 -7.29
N THR A 49 -16.07 -2.29 -6.77
CA THR A 49 -15.24 -2.00 -5.59
C THR A 49 -15.77 -2.73 -4.35
N LYS A 50 -17.09 -2.78 -4.16
CA LYS A 50 -17.72 -3.55 -3.08
C LYS A 50 -17.44 -5.04 -3.24
N ARG A 51 -17.66 -5.61 -4.43
CA ARG A 51 -17.38 -7.03 -4.71
C ARG A 51 -15.91 -7.37 -4.48
N ARG A 52 -14.99 -6.49 -4.90
CA ARG A 52 -13.54 -6.65 -4.69
C ARG A 52 -13.21 -6.68 -3.20
N PHE A 53 -13.71 -5.71 -2.43
CA PHE A 53 -13.54 -5.69 -0.98
C PHE A 53 -14.02 -6.99 -0.33
N GLU A 54 -15.21 -7.45 -0.66
CA GLU A 54 -15.79 -8.68 -0.12
C GLU A 54 -14.96 -9.92 -0.50
N SER A 55 -14.42 -9.97 -1.74
CA SER A 55 -13.54 -11.04 -2.20
C SER A 55 -12.18 -11.08 -1.49
N MET A 56 -11.71 -9.94 -0.98
CA MET A 56 -10.46 -9.80 -0.24
C MET A 56 -10.63 -9.92 1.28
N MET A 57 -11.86 -10.11 1.79
CA MET A 57 -12.13 -10.37 3.21
C MET A 57 -12.16 -11.86 3.56
N VAL A 58 -11.84 -12.75 2.61
CA VAL A 58 -12.04 -14.20 2.78
C VAL A 58 -11.24 -14.72 3.98
N TYR A 59 -9.97 -14.34 4.10
CA TYR A 59 -9.10 -14.80 5.19
C TYR A 59 -9.50 -14.23 6.54
N GLU A 60 -9.82 -12.93 6.60
CA GLU A 60 -10.23 -12.27 7.83
C GLU A 60 -11.54 -12.86 8.37
N ARG A 61 -12.44 -13.33 7.50
CA ARG A 61 -13.73 -13.91 7.89
C ARG A 61 -13.66 -15.35 8.35
N GLU A 62 -12.62 -16.08 7.98
CA GLU A 62 -12.40 -17.47 8.42
C GLU A 62 -11.85 -17.54 9.86
N LEU A 63 -11.42 -16.41 10.41
CA LEU A 63 -10.76 -16.30 11.70
C LEU A 63 -11.64 -15.58 12.72
N THR A 64 -11.41 -15.85 14.00
CA THR A 64 -12.11 -15.21 15.13
C THR A 64 -11.10 -14.54 16.05
N GLY A 65 -11.41 -13.34 16.55
CA GLY A 65 -10.50 -12.58 17.41
C GLY A 65 -9.82 -11.43 16.67
N VAL A 66 -8.72 -10.94 17.24
CA VAL A 66 -7.96 -9.81 16.70
C VAL A 66 -7.00 -10.29 15.61
N ILE A 67 -7.25 -9.84 14.37
CA ILE A 67 -6.51 -10.25 13.18
C ILE A 67 -5.70 -9.05 12.68
N ALA A 68 -4.39 -9.23 12.50
CA ALA A 68 -3.53 -8.22 11.90
C ALA A 68 -2.97 -8.72 10.56
N GLY A 69 -3.11 -7.89 9.53
CA GLY A 69 -2.41 -8.05 8.26
C GLY A 69 -1.03 -7.41 8.33
N VAL A 70 -0.03 -8.03 7.71
CA VAL A 70 1.38 -7.59 7.75
C VAL A 70 2.00 -7.67 6.35
N ASP A 71 2.68 -6.60 5.96
CA ASP A 71 3.41 -6.51 4.69
C ASP A 71 4.60 -5.55 4.80
N GLU A 72 5.54 -5.62 3.86
CA GLU A 72 6.72 -4.78 3.78
C GLU A 72 6.84 -3.93 2.51
N ALA A 73 7.61 -2.86 2.63
CA ALA A 73 8.11 -2.08 1.52
C ALA A 73 9.63 -1.91 1.63
N GLY A 74 10.31 -1.99 0.48
CA GLY A 74 11.72 -1.62 0.39
C GLY A 74 12.71 -2.77 0.45
N ARG A 75 12.37 -3.99 0.02
CA ARG A 75 13.37 -5.07 -0.06
C ARG A 75 14.40 -4.90 -1.18
N GLY A 76 13.96 -4.50 -2.37
CA GLY A 76 14.82 -4.37 -3.55
C GLY A 76 15.72 -3.12 -3.67
N PRO A 77 15.40 -1.95 -3.08
CA PRO A 77 16.24 -0.75 -3.16
C PRO A 77 17.69 -0.94 -2.72
N LEU A 78 18.59 -0.14 -3.30
CA LEU A 78 20.00 -0.07 -2.92
C LEU A 78 20.24 0.85 -1.70
N ALA A 79 19.26 1.69 -1.36
CA ALA A 79 19.35 2.65 -0.27
C ALA A 79 18.04 2.75 0.53
N GLY A 80 18.18 3.18 1.79
CA GLY A 80 17.11 3.34 2.78
C GLY A 80 16.78 2.05 3.52
N GLU A 81 16.04 2.18 4.63
CA GLU A 81 15.56 1.03 5.40
C GLU A 81 14.53 0.17 4.65
N VAL A 82 14.29 -1.02 5.19
CA VAL A 82 13.06 -1.80 4.94
C VAL A 82 12.04 -1.41 6.00
N VAL A 83 10.80 -1.19 5.56
CA VAL A 83 9.68 -0.76 6.42
C VAL A 83 8.60 -1.83 6.33
N ALA A 84 7.99 -2.18 7.45
CA ALA A 84 6.82 -3.03 7.51
C ALA A 84 5.65 -2.30 8.16
N GLY A 85 4.45 -2.58 7.66
CA GLY A 85 3.19 -2.19 8.28
C GLY A 85 2.52 -3.40 8.91
N ALA A 86 1.82 -3.19 10.00
CA ALA A 86 0.88 -4.14 10.59
C ALA A 86 -0.44 -3.40 10.80
N VAL A 87 -1.57 -3.96 10.36
CA VAL A 87 -2.87 -3.31 10.40
C VAL A 87 -3.94 -4.26 10.90
N ILE A 88 -4.67 -3.83 11.93
CA ILE A 88 -5.94 -4.44 12.36
C ILE A 88 -7.06 -3.55 11.81
N LEU A 89 -7.92 -4.12 10.96
CA LEU A 89 -9.04 -3.41 10.35
C LEU A 89 -10.05 -2.98 11.42
N GLY A 90 -10.59 -1.76 11.31
CA GLY A 90 -11.72 -1.29 12.10
C GLY A 90 -13.08 -1.72 11.53
N ASP A 91 -14.15 -1.18 12.10
CA ASP A 91 -15.52 -1.45 11.64
C ASP A 91 -15.84 -0.80 10.28
N GLU A 92 -15.10 0.25 9.92
CA GLU A 92 -15.29 0.95 8.65
C GLU A 92 -14.76 0.14 7.47
N LYS A 93 -15.58 0.02 6.42
CA LYS A 93 -15.19 -0.68 5.19
C LYS A 93 -14.25 0.18 4.36
N LEU A 94 -12.99 -0.23 4.30
CA LEU A 94 -11.95 0.40 3.47
C LEU A 94 -12.09 -0.01 1.99
N TYR A 95 -12.99 0.64 1.27
CA TYR A 95 -13.12 0.45 -0.17
C TYR A 95 -11.94 1.03 -0.95
N GLY A 96 -11.55 0.33 -2.02
CA GLY A 96 -10.46 0.76 -2.91
C GLY A 96 -9.08 0.24 -2.53
N LEU A 97 -8.98 -0.61 -1.50
CA LEU A 97 -7.78 -1.38 -1.22
C LEU A 97 -7.47 -2.33 -2.40
N ASP A 98 -6.22 -2.35 -2.81
CA ASP A 98 -5.63 -3.28 -3.79
C ASP A 98 -4.10 -3.23 -3.60
N ASP A 99 -3.36 -3.97 -4.43
CA ASP A 99 -1.90 -3.88 -4.51
C ASP A 99 -1.45 -2.40 -4.56
N SER A 100 -0.69 -1.98 -3.54
CA SER A 100 -0.27 -0.59 -3.37
C SER A 100 0.51 -0.02 -4.57
N LYS A 101 1.10 -0.87 -5.41
CA LYS A 101 1.83 -0.47 -6.63
C LYS A 101 0.90 -0.16 -7.78
N LYS A 102 -0.34 -0.68 -7.79
CA LYS A 102 -1.37 -0.37 -8.80
C LYS A 102 -2.10 0.93 -8.51
N LEU A 103 -2.11 1.37 -7.25
CA LEU A 103 -2.74 2.61 -6.82
C LEU A 103 -1.89 3.83 -7.21
N SER A 104 -2.56 4.89 -7.65
CA SER A 104 -1.90 6.19 -7.84
C SER A 104 -1.37 6.73 -6.51
N GLU A 105 -0.36 7.60 -6.54
CA GLU A 105 0.18 8.22 -5.32
C GLU A 105 -0.90 8.99 -4.54
N THR A 106 -1.79 9.70 -5.24
CA THR A 106 -2.91 10.42 -4.63
C THR A 106 -3.86 9.49 -3.90
N GLU A 107 -4.29 8.40 -4.55
CA GLU A 107 -5.22 7.45 -3.95
C GLU A 107 -4.60 6.70 -2.77
N ARG A 108 -3.31 6.37 -2.88
CA ARG A 108 -2.55 5.71 -1.81
C ARG A 108 -2.38 6.59 -0.58
N ASN A 109 -2.15 7.89 -0.75
CA ASN A 109 -2.10 8.83 0.38
C ASN A 109 -3.48 9.01 1.02
N ARG A 110 -4.54 9.11 0.21
CA ARG A 110 -5.92 9.16 0.72
C ARG A 110 -6.25 7.93 1.57
N LEU A 111 -5.91 6.74 1.08
CA LEU A 111 -6.12 5.48 1.81
C LEU A 111 -5.22 5.39 3.04
N TYR A 112 -3.96 5.84 2.96
CA TYR A 112 -3.05 5.89 4.11
C TYR A 112 -3.65 6.70 5.27
N ASP A 113 -4.14 7.90 4.99
CA ASP A 113 -4.75 8.76 6.01
C ASP A 113 -6.03 8.11 6.57
N LEU A 114 -6.88 7.54 5.70
CA LEU A 114 -8.08 6.81 6.13
C LEU A 114 -7.77 5.59 7.01
N ILE A 115 -6.73 4.81 6.68
CA ILE A 115 -6.29 3.66 7.49
C ILE A 115 -5.84 4.13 8.86
N LEU A 116 -5.07 5.22 8.95
CA LEU A 116 -4.63 5.76 10.24
C LEU A 116 -5.80 6.26 11.11
N ASP A 117 -6.84 6.81 10.48
CA ASP A 117 -7.99 7.34 11.20
C ASP A 117 -8.95 6.25 11.72
N THR A 118 -8.99 5.09 11.06
CA THR A 118 -10.04 4.08 11.27
C THR A 118 -9.54 2.72 11.75
N CYS A 119 -8.24 2.44 11.66
CA CYS A 119 -7.64 1.14 11.96
C CYS A 119 -6.58 1.26 13.06
N THR A 120 -6.23 0.13 13.68
CA THR A 120 -5.04 0.07 14.55
C THR A 120 -3.82 -0.25 13.69
N VAL A 121 -2.81 0.62 13.76
CA VAL A 121 -1.63 0.55 12.88
C VAL A 121 -0.34 0.47 13.69
N GLY A 122 0.50 -0.48 13.32
CA GLY A 122 1.88 -0.60 13.78
C GLY A 122 2.83 -0.42 12.60
N ILE A 123 3.90 0.35 12.80
CA ILE A 123 4.97 0.52 11.80
C ILE A 123 6.27 0.03 12.41
N GLY A 124 7.02 -0.77 11.65
CA GLY A 124 8.33 -1.25 12.04
C GLY A 124 9.34 -0.99 10.94
N THR A 125 10.59 -0.75 11.31
CA THR A 125 11.68 -0.55 10.35
C THR A 125 12.87 -1.42 10.72
N ALA A 126 13.68 -1.79 9.73
CA ALA A 126 15.03 -2.31 9.95
C ALA A 126 16.03 -1.49 9.13
N THR A 127 16.99 -0.95 9.85
CA THR A 127 18.00 0.00 9.36
C THR A 127 18.89 -0.63 8.29
N VAL A 128 19.64 0.21 7.58
CA VAL A 128 20.60 -0.23 6.56
C VAL A 128 21.70 -1.09 7.20
N GLU A 129 22.15 -0.75 8.40
CA GLU A 129 23.12 -1.50 9.18
C GLU A 129 22.59 -2.89 9.55
N GLU A 130 21.33 -2.98 9.95
CA GLU A 130 20.67 -4.26 10.24
C GLU A 130 20.50 -5.11 8.98
N ILE A 131 20.15 -4.50 7.84
CA ILE A 131 20.09 -5.19 6.54
C ILE A 131 21.46 -5.76 6.17
N ASP A 132 22.52 -4.96 6.28
CA ASP A 132 23.87 -5.37 5.93
C ASP A 132 24.41 -6.46 6.88
N THR A 133 23.98 -6.46 8.13
CA THR A 133 24.40 -7.45 9.15
C THR A 133 23.60 -8.75 9.07
N LEU A 134 22.28 -8.66 8.93
CA LEU A 134 21.36 -9.80 9.04
C LEU A 134 21.03 -10.45 7.70
N ASN A 135 21.28 -9.77 6.59
CA ASN A 135 20.66 -9.98 5.27
C ASN A 135 19.23 -9.42 5.17
N ILE A 136 18.75 -9.21 3.94
CA ILE A 136 17.45 -8.56 3.68
C ILE A 136 16.24 -9.38 4.13
N TYR A 137 16.33 -10.72 4.11
CA TYR A 137 15.23 -11.58 4.50
C TYR A 137 15.00 -11.51 6.02
N GLU A 138 16.06 -11.63 6.82
CA GLU A 138 15.97 -11.54 8.28
C GLU A 138 15.70 -10.10 8.75
N ALA A 139 16.27 -9.08 8.09
CA ALA A 139 15.93 -7.69 8.37
C ALA A 139 14.44 -7.37 8.08
N THR A 140 13.86 -8.00 7.05
CA THR A 140 12.42 -7.88 6.78
C THR A 140 11.59 -8.49 7.91
N LYS A 141 11.93 -9.70 8.38
CA LYS A 141 11.28 -10.31 9.55
C LYS A 141 11.38 -9.44 10.79
N LEU A 142 12.53 -8.82 11.01
CA LEU A 142 12.75 -7.90 12.13
C LEU A 142 11.83 -6.67 12.03
N ALA A 143 11.73 -6.04 10.85
CA ALA A 143 10.82 -4.93 10.62
C ALA A 143 9.35 -5.32 10.84
N MET A 144 8.91 -6.47 10.31
CA MET A 144 7.56 -7.01 10.51
C MET A 144 7.26 -7.29 11.99
N THR A 145 8.20 -7.92 12.70
CA THR A 145 8.08 -8.19 14.14
C THR A 145 7.92 -6.89 14.94
N ARG A 146 8.69 -5.85 14.57
CA ARG A 146 8.57 -4.50 15.17
C ARG A 146 7.21 -3.87 14.87
N ALA A 147 6.71 -4.02 13.65
CA ALA A 147 5.39 -3.50 13.27
C ALA A 147 4.29 -4.14 14.11
N VAL A 148 4.28 -5.47 14.25
CA VAL A 148 3.31 -6.20 15.08
C VAL A 148 3.40 -5.76 16.55
N LYS A 149 4.62 -5.66 17.12
CA LYS A 149 4.80 -5.18 18.51
C LYS A 149 4.30 -3.75 18.72
N ASN A 150 4.40 -2.90 17.69
CA ASN A 150 3.96 -1.52 17.74
C ASN A 150 2.45 -1.33 17.61
N LEU A 151 1.67 -2.39 17.31
CA LEU A 151 0.20 -2.35 17.43
C LEU A 151 -0.25 -2.10 18.87
N LYS A 152 0.53 -2.53 19.87
CA LYS A 152 0.25 -2.40 21.31
C LYS A 152 -1.11 -3.01 21.74
N VAL A 153 -1.59 -3.98 20.99
CA VAL A 153 -2.80 -4.77 21.26
C VAL A 153 -2.42 -6.24 21.16
N GLN A 154 -3.09 -7.10 21.94
CA GLN A 154 -2.92 -8.55 21.81
C GLN A 154 -3.55 -9.01 20.49
N VAL A 155 -2.73 -9.60 19.62
CA VAL A 155 -3.13 -10.12 18.31
C VAL A 155 -3.26 -11.63 18.42
N ASP A 156 -4.38 -12.17 17.94
CA ASP A 156 -4.65 -13.60 17.96
C ASP A 156 -4.16 -14.27 16.67
N HIS A 157 -4.27 -13.56 15.53
CA HIS A 157 -3.91 -14.06 14.21
C HIS A 157 -3.13 -13.05 13.37
N LEU A 158 -2.09 -13.54 12.68
CA LEU A 158 -1.34 -12.78 11.68
C LEU A 158 -1.64 -13.31 10.28
N LEU A 159 -2.03 -12.42 9.38
CA LEU A 159 -2.06 -12.66 7.93
C LEU A 159 -0.84 -11.96 7.33
N ILE A 160 0.07 -12.69 6.70
CA ILE A 160 1.37 -12.17 6.27
C ILE A 160 1.60 -12.44 4.78
N ASP A 161 2.09 -11.46 4.02
CA ASP A 161 2.49 -11.72 2.63
C ASP A 161 3.76 -12.57 2.56
N ALA A 162 3.61 -13.80 2.08
CA ALA A 162 4.67 -14.74 1.72
C ALA A 162 5.82 -14.94 2.75
N MET A 163 5.57 -14.76 4.05
CA MET A 163 6.58 -14.89 5.11
C MET A 163 5.99 -15.47 6.41
N VAL A 164 6.88 -15.96 7.30
CA VAL A 164 6.54 -16.46 8.64
C VAL A 164 7.48 -15.79 9.65
N LEU A 165 6.93 -15.30 10.76
CA LEU A 165 7.67 -14.65 11.84
C LEU A 165 7.92 -15.61 12.99
N ASP A 166 9.02 -15.39 13.72
CA ASP A 166 9.30 -16.12 14.96
C ASP A 166 8.55 -15.46 16.12
N MET A 167 7.24 -15.70 16.17
CA MET A 167 6.32 -15.14 17.17
C MET A 167 5.30 -16.20 17.58
N ASP A 168 5.01 -16.27 18.88
CA ASP A 168 3.99 -17.14 19.46
C ASP A 168 2.58 -16.57 19.25
N ILE A 169 2.21 -16.41 17.98
CA ILE A 169 0.90 -15.95 17.50
C ILE A 169 0.54 -16.86 16.33
N HIS A 170 -0.74 -17.21 16.15
CA HIS A 170 -1.15 -17.99 14.98
C HIS A 170 -0.92 -17.18 13.70
N GLN A 171 -0.32 -17.80 12.67
CA GLN A 171 0.04 -17.09 11.45
C GLN A 171 -0.40 -17.86 10.22
N GLN A 172 -0.80 -17.12 9.20
CA GLN A 172 -1.06 -17.64 7.87
C GLN A 172 -0.26 -16.83 6.85
N SER A 173 0.68 -17.50 6.18
CA SER A 173 1.43 -16.93 5.06
C SER A 173 0.57 -17.04 3.79
N ILE A 174 0.27 -15.90 3.16
CA ILE A 174 -0.55 -15.81 1.95
C ILE A 174 0.33 -15.37 0.79
N ILE A 175 0.28 -16.08 -0.33
CA ILE A 175 1.00 -15.66 -1.55
C ILE A 175 0.23 -14.51 -2.21
N LYS A 176 0.92 -13.38 -2.45
CA LYS A 176 0.27 -12.15 -2.97
C LYS A 176 -0.83 -11.69 -2.02
N GLY A 177 -0.50 -11.64 -0.73
CA GLY A 177 -1.45 -11.29 0.32
C GLY A 177 -2.08 -9.92 0.10
N ASP A 178 -1.31 -8.95 -0.40
CA ASP A 178 -1.77 -7.60 -0.76
C ASP A 178 -2.92 -7.57 -1.79
N ALA A 179 -2.99 -8.58 -2.65
CA ALA A 179 -4.05 -8.72 -3.66
C ALA A 179 -5.23 -9.58 -3.20
N ASN A 180 -5.13 -10.25 -2.05
CA ASN A 180 -6.09 -11.27 -1.62
C ASN A 180 -6.62 -11.10 -0.18
N SER A 181 -6.02 -10.22 0.62
CA SER A 181 -6.40 -9.90 2.00
C SER A 181 -6.45 -8.39 2.18
N ASN A 182 -7.57 -7.87 2.70
CA ASN A 182 -7.72 -6.43 2.93
C ASN A 182 -6.77 -5.92 4.03
N SER A 183 -6.56 -6.70 5.09
CA SER A 183 -5.65 -6.31 6.16
C SER A 183 -4.19 -6.25 5.67
N ILE A 184 -3.75 -7.21 4.84
CA ILE A 184 -2.42 -7.17 4.20
C ILE A 184 -2.34 -6.00 3.20
N ALA A 185 -3.37 -5.78 2.39
CA ALA A 185 -3.41 -4.65 1.46
C ALA A 185 -3.27 -3.29 2.19
N ALA A 186 -3.95 -3.12 3.32
CA ALA A 186 -3.82 -1.93 4.15
C ALA A 186 -2.40 -1.79 4.74
N ALA A 187 -1.81 -2.89 5.23
CA ALA A 187 -0.43 -2.91 5.71
C ALA A 187 0.59 -2.54 4.61
N SER A 188 0.37 -3.00 3.38
CA SER A 188 1.20 -2.67 2.21
C SER A 188 1.21 -1.17 1.92
N ILE A 189 0.04 -0.52 2.03
CA ILE A 189 -0.15 0.92 1.83
C ILE A 189 0.59 1.70 2.93
N ILE A 190 0.41 1.29 4.19
CA ILE A 190 1.12 1.88 5.34
C ILE A 190 2.63 1.81 5.12
N ALA A 191 3.17 0.63 4.84
CA ALA A 191 4.60 0.42 4.63
C ALA A 191 5.13 1.28 3.47
N LYS A 192 4.42 1.29 2.34
CA LYS A 192 4.85 1.98 1.12
C LYS A 192 4.84 3.49 1.28
N VAL A 193 3.74 4.07 1.75
CA VAL A 193 3.63 5.53 1.90
C VAL A 193 4.61 6.04 2.96
N TYR A 194 4.73 5.33 4.09
CA TYR A 194 5.70 5.71 5.11
C TYR A 194 7.13 5.69 4.55
N ARG A 195 7.51 4.62 3.85
CA ARG A 195 8.83 4.51 3.22
C ARG A 195 9.08 5.58 2.16
N ASP A 196 8.09 5.91 1.33
CA ASP A 196 8.24 6.95 0.31
C ASP A 196 8.48 8.32 0.94
N ARG A 197 7.78 8.63 2.05
CA ARG A 197 8.01 9.86 2.82
C ARG A 197 9.43 9.92 3.38
N LEU A 198 9.97 8.79 3.88
CA LEU A 198 11.37 8.69 4.32
C LEU A 198 12.36 8.92 3.18
N MET A 199 12.16 8.28 2.02
CA MET A 199 13.03 8.47 0.87
C MET A 199 12.99 9.92 0.33
N LYS A 200 11.83 10.58 0.37
CA LYS A 200 11.72 12.02 0.06
C LYS A 200 12.50 12.88 1.05
N ALA A 201 12.50 12.54 2.35
CA ALA A 201 13.31 13.22 3.34
C ALA A 201 14.82 13.04 3.05
N HIS A 202 15.26 11.81 2.81
CA HIS A 202 16.64 11.51 2.41
C HIS A 202 17.06 12.19 1.11
N SER A 203 16.15 12.38 0.16
CA SER A 203 16.44 13.10 -1.08
C SER A 203 16.84 14.56 -0.84
N LYS A 204 16.40 15.16 0.28
CA LYS A 204 16.81 16.53 0.66
C LYS A 204 18.22 16.55 1.25
N GLU A 205 18.58 15.51 1.99
CA GLU A 205 19.91 15.35 2.60
C GLU A 205 20.96 14.94 1.56
N TYR A 206 20.57 14.08 0.62
CA TYR A 206 21.43 13.52 -0.43
C TYR A 206 20.87 13.82 -1.83
N PRO A 207 20.90 15.10 -2.27
CA PRO A 207 20.21 15.53 -3.50
C PRO A 207 20.78 14.93 -4.79
N ALA A 208 22.02 14.45 -4.78
CA ALA A 208 22.67 13.88 -5.95
C ALA A 208 22.03 12.55 -6.44
N TYR A 209 21.28 11.84 -5.58
CA TYR A 209 20.86 10.46 -5.84
C TYR A 209 19.40 10.30 -6.29
N ASP A 210 18.65 11.40 -6.43
CA ASP A 210 17.27 11.42 -6.97
C ASP A 210 16.28 10.50 -6.20
N PHE A 211 16.47 10.38 -4.89
CA PHE A 211 15.72 9.44 -4.03
C PHE A 211 14.21 9.72 -4.00
N GLU A 212 13.78 10.96 -4.21
CA GLU A 212 12.37 11.30 -4.34
C GLU A 212 11.70 10.54 -5.49
N LYS A 213 12.38 10.37 -6.63
CA LYS A 213 11.81 9.73 -7.83
C LYS A 213 12.06 8.23 -7.87
N ASN A 214 13.22 7.79 -7.40
CA ASN A 214 13.60 6.38 -7.48
C ASN A 214 13.39 5.60 -6.19
N SER A 215 13.05 6.25 -5.07
CA SER A 215 12.82 5.60 -3.77
C SER A 215 13.95 4.65 -3.32
N GLY A 216 15.18 4.93 -3.74
CA GLY A 216 16.38 4.13 -3.45
C GLY A 216 16.63 2.97 -4.42
N TYR A 217 15.77 2.72 -5.40
CA TYR A 217 16.01 1.70 -6.44
C TYR A 217 17.18 2.10 -7.34
N GLY A 218 17.93 1.11 -7.85
CA GLY A 218 19.10 1.30 -8.71
C GLY A 218 18.76 1.74 -10.13
N THR A 219 18.10 2.89 -10.30
CA THR A 219 17.86 3.50 -11.61
C THR A 219 19.17 4.00 -12.22
N LYS A 220 19.17 4.31 -13.52
CA LYS A 220 20.34 4.85 -14.22
C LYS A 220 20.93 6.08 -13.49
N ASN A 221 20.08 7.05 -13.14
CA ASN A 221 20.49 8.26 -12.41
C ASN A 221 21.13 7.93 -11.05
N HIS A 222 20.53 6.99 -10.31
CA HIS A 222 21.05 6.58 -9.00
C HIS A 222 22.43 5.92 -9.13
N LEU A 223 22.60 5.00 -10.09
CA LEU A 223 23.88 4.32 -10.33
C LEU A 223 24.97 5.27 -10.84
N GLU A 224 24.62 6.27 -11.64
CA GLU A 224 25.54 7.32 -12.08
C GLU A 224 25.99 8.18 -10.89
N ALA A 225 25.06 8.63 -10.05
CA ALA A 225 25.37 9.36 -8.82
C ALA A 225 26.25 8.54 -7.87
N LEU A 226 25.95 7.25 -7.71
CA LEU A 226 26.74 6.34 -6.88
C LEU A 226 28.18 6.20 -7.38
N ARG A 227 28.38 6.14 -8.71
CA ARG A 227 29.72 6.12 -9.33
C ARG A 227 30.46 7.44 -9.25
N GLN A 228 29.75 8.57 -9.21
CA GLN A 228 30.36 9.90 -9.18
C GLN A 228 30.68 10.37 -7.76
N TYR A 229 29.78 10.14 -6.82
CA TYR A 229 29.82 10.71 -5.46
C TYR A 229 30.08 9.65 -4.38
N GLY A 230 30.10 8.36 -4.73
CA GLY A 230 30.25 7.27 -3.77
C GLY A 230 28.96 6.95 -3.01
N ALA A 231 29.03 6.00 -2.09
CA ALA A 231 27.90 5.56 -1.26
C ALA A 231 27.72 6.46 -0.02
N THR A 232 26.47 6.75 0.32
CA THR A 232 26.06 7.48 1.52
C THR A 232 25.85 6.54 2.72
N PRO A 233 25.64 7.05 3.94
CA PRO A 233 25.29 6.22 5.10
C PRO A 233 24.04 5.37 4.89
N ILE A 234 23.08 5.82 4.08
CA ILE A 234 21.83 5.09 3.84
C ILE A 234 21.92 4.06 2.71
N HIS A 235 23.09 3.87 2.08
CA HIS A 235 23.27 2.82 1.07
C HIS A 235 23.58 1.47 1.71
N ARG A 236 22.93 0.42 1.23
CA ARG A 236 23.11 -0.97 1.67
C ARG A 236 24.40 -1.53 1.08
N LYS A 237 25.46 -1.54 1.87
CA LYS A 237 26.82 -1.84 1.43
C LYS A 237 27.00 -3.31 1.06
N SER A 238 26.12 -4.18 1.55
CA SER A 238 26.09 -5.60 1.21
C SER A 238 25.48 -5.87 -0.17
N PHE A 239 24.73 -4.93 -0.76
CA PHE A 239 24.01 -5.14 -2.03
C PHE A 239 24.92 -4.87 -3.23
N SER A 240 24.85 -5.71 -4.27
CA SER A 240 25.37 -5.33 -5.59
C SER A 240 24.38 -4.36 -6.26
N PRO A 241 24.85 -3.28 -6.92
CA PRO A 241 26.25 -2.94 -7.22
C PRO A 241 26.92 -1.98 -6.20
N VAL A 242 26.29 -1.68 -5.06
CA VAL A 242 26.86 -0.76 -4.06
C VAL A 242 28.22 -1.25 -3.55
N LYS A 243 28.29 -2.55 -3.21
CA LYS A 243 29.52 -3.20 -2.75
C LYS A 243 30.70 -3.00 -3.71
N GLU A 244 30.45 -3.24 -5.00
CA GLU A 244 31.46 -3.14 -6.07
C GLU A 244 31.93 -1.70 -6.26
N ILE A 245 31.01 -0.74 -6.24
CA ILE A 245 31.35 0.67 -6.43
C ILE A 245 32.17 1.20 -5.26
N GLN A 246 31.88 0.77 -4.02
CA GLN A 246 32.67 1.19 -2.86
C GLN A 246 34.13 0.71 -2.91
N GLU A 247 34.41 -0.43 -3.53
CA GLU A 247 35.78 -0.93 -3.70
C GLU A 247 36.61 -0.05 -4.65
N ILE A 248 35.98 0.70 -5.56
CA ILE A 248 36.66 1.64 -6.48
C ILE A 248 37.13 2.90 -5.74
N PHE A 249 36.43 3.29 -4.68
CA PHE A 249 36.75 4.49 -3.88
C PHE A 249 37.67 4.21 -2.68
N ARG A 250 38.12 2.97 -2.50
CA ARG A 250 39.12 2.57 -1.50
C ARG A 250 40.53 2.68 -2.07
#